data_AF-A0A353HB85-F1
#
_entry.id   AF-A0A353HB85-F1
#
_cell.length_a   1.000
_cell.length_b   1.000
_cell.length_c   1.000
_cell.angle_alpha   90.00
_cell.angle_beta   90.00
_cell.angle_gamma   90.00
#
_symmetry.space_group_name_H-M   'P 1'
#
loop_
_entity.id
_entity.type
_entity.pdbx_description
1 polymer ?
#
loop_
_entity_poly.entity_id
_entity_poly.type
_entity_poly.pdbx_seq_one_letter_code
_entity_poly.pdbx_strand_id
1 'polypeptide(L)' 'MYLIGKRIKELRIEKNVTQKELAKSLNLTQDSISLWENNKRIPDTMYIILLCNYFNVSADYLLGLKNEYMDN' A
#
# COMPACT_ATOMS: atom_id res chain seq x y z
N MET A 1 7.31 7.85 -10.91
CA MET A 1 6.21 7.88 -9.94
C MET A 1 5.98 6.46 -9.47
N TYR A 2 6.18 6.12 -8.19
CA TYR A 2 5.91 4.76 -7.71
C TYR A 2 4.40 4.58 -7.47
N LEU A 3 3.80 3.56 -8.08
CA LEU A 3 2.35 3.35 -8.05
C LEU A 3 1.89 2.78 -6.70
N ILE A 4 2.74 2.01 -6.03
CA ILE A 4 2.43 1.34 -4.76
C ILE A 4 2.06 2.31 -3.63
N GLY A 5 2.80 3.41 -3.45
CA GLY A 5 2.53 4.40 -2.39
C GLY A 5 1.15 5.04 -2.54
N LYS A 6 0.79 5.36 -3.79
CA LYS A 6 -0.55 5.86 -4.14
C LYS A 6 -1.63 4.83 -3.82
N ARG A 7 -1.46 3.57 -4.24
CA ARG A 7 -2.43 2.49 -4.01
C ARG A 7 -2.63 2.18 -2.53
N ILE A 8 -1.55 2.19 -1.73
CA ILE A 8 -1.65 2.05 -0.25
C ILE A 8 -2.54 3.15 0.33
N LYS A 9 -2.32 4.41 -0.07
CA LYS A 9 -3.10 5.54 0.41
C LYS A 9 -4.58 5.44 0.01
N GLU A 10 -4.86 5.07 -1.24
CA GLU A 10 -6.21 4.90 -1.77
C GLU A 10 -6.97 3.81 -1.01
N LEU A 11 -6.41 2.60 -0.93
CA LEU A 11 -7.00 1.48 -0.18
C LEU A 11 -7.21 1.80 1.30
N ARG A 12 -6.28 2.55 1.91
CA ARG A 12 -6.41 2.99 3.31
C ARG A 12 -7.60 3.93 3.49
N ILE A 13 -7.78 4.89 2.57
CA ILE A 13 -8.90 5.84 2.61
C ILE A 13 -10.22 5.12 2.34
N GLU A 14 -10.27 4.21 1.37
CA GLU A 14 -11.47 3.39 1.06
C GLU A 14 -11.93 2.57 2.27
N LYS A 15 -10.99 2.06 3.08
CA LYS A 15 -11.31 1.34 4.32
C LYS A 15 -11.58 2.26 5.52
N ASN A 16 -11.54 3.59 5.37
CA ASN A 16 -11.65 4.58 6.45
C ASN A 16 -10.64 4.37 7.60
N VAL A 17 -9.41 3.98 7.25
CA VAL A 17 -8.34 3.70 8.21
C VAL A 17 -7.36 4.88 8.24
N THR A 18 -6.87 5.29 9.40
CA THR A 18 -5.80 6.29 9.52
C THR A 18 -4.42 5.67 9.31
N GLN A 19 -3.40 6.47 8.98
CA GLN A 19 -2.02 5.96 8.86
C GLN A 19 -1.54 5.28 10.16
N LYS A 20 -1.95 5.81 11.32
CA LYS A 20 -1.61 5.27 12.64
C LYS A 20 -2.26 3.90 12.88
N GLU A 21 -3.51 3.72 12.47
CA GLU A 21 -4.22 2.44 12.60
C GLU A 21 -3.65 1.37 11.67
N LEU A 22 -3.35 1.72 10.42
CA LEU A 22 -2.65 0.82 9.50
C LEU A 22 -1.26 0.44 10.02
N ALA A 23 -0.52 1.42 10.56
CA ALA A 23 0.78 1.13 11.15
C ALA A 23 0.64 0.14 12.32
N LYS A 24 -0.36 0.33 13.19
CA LYS A 24 -0.63 -0.56 14.32
C LYS A 24 -0.97 -1.98 13.87
N SER A 25 -1.77 -2.16 12.80
CA SER A 25 -2.12 -3.50 12.30
C SER A 25 -0.93 -4.23 11.69
N LEU A 26 0.07 -3.49 11.20
CA LEU A 26 1.29 -4.01 10.58
C LEU A 26 2.50 -4.03 11.53
N ASN A 27 2.32 -3.69 12.81
CA ASN A 27 3.39 -3.55 13.80
C ASN A 27 4.51 -2.58 13.36
N LEU A 28 4.10 -1.41 12.86
CA LEU A 28 4.94 -0.35 12.33
C LEU A 28 4.69 0.99 13.02
N THR A 29 5.54 1.97 12.68
CA THR A 29 5.30 3.38 13.01
C THR A 29 4.42 4.05 11.95
N GLN A 30 3.67 5.08 12.36
CA GLN A 30 2.93 5.93 11.43
C GLN A 30 3.85 6.51 10.33
N ASP A 31 5.06 6.89 10.70
CA ASP A 31 6.07 7.43 9.77
C ASP A 31 6.41 6.45 8.66
N SER A 32 6.44 5.14 8.96
CA SER A 32 6.69 4.11 7.93
C SER A 32 5.61 4.15 6.84
N ILE A 33 4.33 4.24 7.25
CA ILE A 33 3.20 4.38 6.32
C ILE A 33 3.29 5.69 5.55
N SER A 34 3.60 6.80 6.23
CA SER A 34 3.76 8.12 5.60
C SER A 34 4.88 8.12 4.54
N LEU A 35 6.02 7.49 4.83
CA LEU A 35 7.12 7.37 3.89
C LEU A 35 6.73 6.55 2.65
N TRP A 36 5.92 5.51 2.81
CA TRP A 36 5.38 4.72 1.70
C TRP A 36 4.39 5.52 0.85
N GLU A 37 3.39 6.14 1.48
CA GLU A 37 2.35 6.91 0.78
C GLU A 37 2.90 8.14 0.05
N ASN A 38 4.02 8.69 0.52
CA ASN A 38 4.70 9.84 -0.10
C ASN A 38 5.87 9.44 -1.01
N ASN A 39 5.99 8.16 -1.37
CA ASN A 39 7.05 7.64 -2.25
C ASN A 39 8.48 7.94 -1.79
N LYS A 40 8.68 8.10 -0.48
CA LYS A 40 10.00 8.33 0.14
C LYS A 40 10.71 7.02 0.48
N ARG A 41 9.95 5.95 0.66
CA ARG A 41 10.45 4.58 0.89
C ARG A 41 9.49 3.59 0.24
N ILE A 42 10.00 2.44 -0.19
CA ILE A 42 9.17 1.35 -0.70
C ILE A 42 9.05 0.29 0.41
N PRO A 43 7.86 -0.28 0.65
CA PRO A 43 7.72 -1.43 1.53
C PRO A 43 8.51 -2.62 0.98
N ASP A 44 9.19 -3.37 1.85
CA ASP A 44 9.81 -4.62 1.45
C ASP A 44 8.76 -5.72 1.19
N THR A 45 9.21 -6.87 0.71
CA THR A 45 8.36 -8.00 0.34
C THR A 45 7.48 -8.48 1.49
N MET A 46 7.97 -8.47 2.74
CA MET A 46 7.17 -8.90 3.89
C MET A 46 5.97 -7.96 4.07
N TYR A 47 6.19 -6.64 4.02
CA TYR A 47 5.10 -5.69 4.17
C TYR A 47 4.16 -5.66 2.96
N ILE A 48 4.66 -5.92 1.76
CA ILE A 48 3.80 -6.10 0.58
C ILE A 48 2.80 -7.24 0.80
N ILE A 49 3.26 -8.39 1.31
CA ILE A 49 2.37 -9.54 1.63
C ILE A 49 1.34 -9.14 2.68
N LEU A 50 1.77 -8.47 3.76
CA LEU A 50 0.86 -8.04 4.81
C LEU A 50 -0.19 -7.03 4.32
N LEU A 51 0.22 -6.08 3.48
CA LEU A 51 -0.67 -5.09 2.86
C LEU A 51 -1.69 -5.78 1.93
N CYS A 52 -1.26 -6.76 1.13
CA CYS A 52 -2.16 -7.54 0.27
C CYS A 52 -3.23 -8.24 1.11
N ASN A 53 -2.83 -8.90 2.20
CA ASN A 53 -3.76 -9.58 3.11
C ASN A 53 -4.69 -8.59 3.84
N TYR A 54 -4.15 -7.49 4.35
CA TYR A 54 -4.91 -6.47 5.08
C TYR A 54 -5.97 -5.81 4.19
N PHE A 55 -5.61 -5.49 2.94
CA PHE A 55 -6.52 -4.85 1.99
C PHE A 55 -7.36 -5.84 1.19
N ASN A 56 -7.03 -7.13 1.23
CA ASN A 56 -7.64 -8.19 0.41
C ASN A 56 -7.52 -7.91 -1.10
N VAL A 57 -6.28 -7.64 -1.54
CA VAL A 57 -5.93 -7.36 -2.95
C VAL A 57 -4.75 -8.23 -3.39
N SER A 58 -4.59 -8.42 -4.69
CA SER A 58 -3.41 -9.12 -5.23
C SER A 58 -2.15 -8.26 -5.18
N ALA A 59 -0.98 -8.90 -5.17
CA ALA A 59 0.29 -8.20 -5.29
C ALA A 59 0.42 -7.45 -6.63
N ASP A 60 -0.11 -8.00 -7.73
CA ASP A 60 -0.13 -7.32 -9.03
C ASP A 60 -0.90 -5.99 -8.97
N TYR A 61 -2.05 -6.01 -8.28
CA TYR A 61 -2.81 -4.80 -7.99
C TYR A 61 -2.12 -3.93 -6.96
N LEU A 62 -1.35 -4.42 -6.00
CA LEU A 62 -0.64 -3.50 -5.10
C LEU A 62 0.56 -2.82 -5.78
N LEU A 63 1.27 -3.55 -6.64
CA LEU A 63 2.55 -3.16 -7.23
C LEU A 63 2.45 -2.38 -8.54
N GLY A 64 1.32 -2.42 -9.25
CA GLY A 64 1.21 -1.78 -10.57
C GLY A 64 1.53 -2.68 -11.74
N LEU A 65 1.61 -3.99 -11.52
CA LEU A 65 1.97 -4.96 -12.56
C LEU A 65 0.79 -5.21 -13.51
N LYS A 66 -0.44 -5.06 -13.00
CA LYS A 66 -1.65 -5.00 -13.82
C LYS A 66 -2.16 -3.55 -13.81
N ASN A 67 -2.01 -2.88 -14.94
CA ASN A 67 -2.66 -1.61 -15.24
C ASN A 67 -3.79 -1.90 -16.23
N GLU A 68 -4.99 -1.38 -15.99
CA GLU A 68 -6.11 -1.40 -16.95
C GLU A 68 -5.78 -0.69 -18.28
N TYR A 69 -4.61 -0.05 -18.38
CA TYR A 69 -4.14 0.69 -19.55
C TYR A 69 -3.36 -0.14 -20.58
N MET A 70 -3.16 -1.46 -20.38
CA MET A 70 -2.43 -2.31 -21.34
C MET A 70 -3.31 -3.35 -22.05
N ASP A 71 -4.63 -3.30 -21.87
CA ASP A 71 -5.61 -4.09 -22.64
C ASP A 71 -6.29 -3.22 -23.72
N ASN A 72 -5.50 -2.53 -24.55
CA ASN A 72 -5.94 -1.95 -25.83
C ASN A 72 -4.91 -2.21 -26.92
#